data_AF-A0A8T0A494-F1
#
_entry.id   AF-A0A8T0A494-F1
#
_cell.length_a   1.000
_cell.length_b   1.000
_cell.length_c   1.000
_cell.angle_alpha   90.00
_cell.angle_beta   90.00
_cell.angle_gamma   90.00
#
_symmetry.space_group_name_H-M   'P 1'
#
loop_
_entity.id
_entity.type
_entity.pdbx_description
1 polymer ?
#
loop_
_entity_poly.entity_id
_entity_poly.type
_entity_poly.pdbx_seq_one_letter_code
_entity_poly.pdbx_strand_id
1 'polypeptide(L)'
;MCHRNENSSIDNKTPKEARDAGQNEIIGTYGDHNCDSPPELVDFMLDEAKRLVSHPDFIIWTGDTAAHIKYTHQEFIDTMRTVTDDIKQRFPNVLVIPILGNHDVEPSNNFPDDSELLNMYQGIFDLWKGWIGEESKDSSGKPVQRMFLNPAITPMFNLNNPAFRIFDYDRENFGIKDIRTFYVDLDQLNKEGANKVQAVLEYSMKDAYGLKNFDAEEMNNLAKRLARNDTLFNTYVRYNRVMNGRKNNDTSLITSMNRNIYICVIENLDLEELEHCISEVPSSALGKPSIATFIMFSVISFTALVTLFFKW
;
A
#
# COMPACT_ATOMS: atom_id res chain seq x y z
N MET A 1 10.53 -19.27 -2.01
CA MET A 1 9.89 -19.67 -3.27
C MET A 1 9.16 -18.46 -3.82
N CYS A 2 9.09 -18.27 -5.13
CA CYS A 2 8.27 -17.19 -5.69
C CYS A 2 6.82 -17.67 -5.80
N HIS A 3 5.93 -17.03 -5.05
CA HIS A 3 4.49 -17.22 -5.19
C HIS A 3 3.98 -16.14 -6.15
N ARG A 4 3.74 -16.51 -7.41
CA ARG A 4 3.15 -15.64 -8.44
C ARG A 4 1.63 -15.74 -8.36
N ASN A 5 0.92 -14.67 -8.70
CA ASN A 5 -0.51 -14.74 -8.91
C ASN A 5 -0.79 -15.64 -10.12
N GLU A 6 -1.58 -16.70 -9.94
CA GLU A 6 -2.01 -17.59 -11.04
C GLU A 6 -2.84 -16.85 -12.11
N ASN A 7 -3.37 -15.66 -11.80
CA ASN A 7 -4.22 -14.84 -12.68
C ASN A 7 -3.55 -13.58 -13.29
N SER A 8 -2.26 -13.30 -13.03
CA SER A 8 -1.60 -12.12 -13.63
C SER A 8 -1.22 -12.39 -15.09
N SER A 9 -2.16 -12.12 -16.00
CA SER A 9 -2.01 -12.21 -17.46
C SER A 9 -1.20 -11.06 -18.10
N ILE A 10 -0.29 -10.42 -17.36
CA ILE A 10 0.52 -9.31 -17.91
C ILE A 10 1.70 -9.82 -18.76
N ASP A 11 2.05 -11.10 -18.63
CA ASP A 11 2.72 -11.82 -19.70
C ASP A 11 1.87 -13.04 -20.05
N ASN A 12 1.50 -13.18 -21.33
CA ASN A 12 0.86 -14.37 -21.91
C ASN A 12 1.80 -15.58 -21.92
N LYS A 13 2.49 -15.84 -20.80
CA LYS A 13 3.32 -17.01 -20.61
C LYS A 13 2.95 -17.64 -19.28
N THR A 14 2.30 -18.79 -19.37
CA THR A 14 2.20 -19.74 -18.27
C THR A 14 3.60 -20.02 -17.70
N PRO A 15 3.72 -20.41 -16.42
CA PRO A 15 5.01 -20.81 -15.82
C PRO A 15 5.76 -21.89 -16.63
N LYS A 16 5.03 -22.65 -17.46
CA LYS A 16 5.56 -23.62 -18.41
C LYS A 16 6.23 -22.95 -19.63
N GLU A 17 5.63 -21.91 -20.19
CA GLU A 17 6.16 -21.16 -21.34
C GLU A 17 7.38 -20.29 -20.97
N ALA A 18 7.49 -19.83 -19.71
CA ALA A 18 8.70 -19.16 -19.22
C ALA A 18 9.88 -20.13 -19.06
N ARG A 19 9.61 -21.37 -18.60
CA ARG A 19 10.61 -22.45 -18.51
C ARG A 19 11.06 -22.94 -19.88
N ASP A 20 10.14 -23.07 -20.84
CA ASP A 20 10.44 -23.52 -22.20
C ASP A 20 11.17 -22.43 -23.03
N ALA A 21 11.10 -21.15 -22.63
CA ALA A 21 11.80 -20.04 -23.27
C ALA A 21 13.29 -19.88 -22.86
N GLY A 22 13.84 -20.77 -22.04
CA GLY A 22 15.25 -20.74 -21.62
C GLY A 22 15.66 -19.55 -20.76
N GLN A 23 14.70 -18.75 -20.28
CA GLN A 23 14.93 -17.72 -19.27
C GLN A 23 14.73 -18.36 -17.89
N ASN A 24 15.80 -18.94 -17.34
CA ASN A 24 15.89 -19.12 -15.89
C ASN A 24 15.94 -17.71 -15.28
N GLU A 25 14.79 -17.11 -15.05
CA GLU A 25 14.69 -15.86 -14.31
C GLU A 25 15.21 -16.12 -12.90
N ILE A 26 16.43 -15.62 -12.62
CA ILE A 26 17.11 -15.84 -11.35
C ILE A 26 16.39 -14.97 -10.32
N ILE A 27 15.50 -15.59 -9.54
CA ILE A 27 14.87 -14.96 -8.38
C ILE A 27 15.96 -14.67 -7.36
N GLY A 28 16.08 -13.39 -6.96
CA GLY A 28 17.06 -12.98 -5.96
C GLY A 28 16.68 -13.45 -4.55
N THR A 29 17.65 -13.44 -3.64
CA THR A 29 17.46 -13.86 -2.24
C THR A 29 16.34 -13.08 -1.55
N TYR A 30 16.19 -11.79 -1.87
CA TYR A 30 15.19 -10.91 -1.27
C TYR A 30 13.91 -10.81 -2.11
N GLY A 31 13.74 -11.67 -3.12
CA GLY A 31 12.52 -11.77 -3.92
C GLY A 31 12.68 -11.24 -5.35
N ASP A 32 11.54 -11.02 -6.00
CA ASP A 32 11.40 -10.54 -7.36
C ASP A 32 10.11 -9.70 -7.46
N HIS A 33 10.07 -8.72 -8.36
CA HIS A 33 8.94 -7.80 -8.50
C HIS A 33 7.61 -8.48 -8.89
N ASN A 34 7.59 -9.78 -9.23
CA ASN A 34 6.36 -10.51 -9.53
C ASN A 34 5.97 -11.54 -8.47
N CYS A 35 6.59 -11.48 -7.29
CA CYS A 35 6.43 -12.48 -6.23
C CYS A 35 6.09 -11.82 -4.90
N ASP A 36 5.40 -12.57 -4.04
CA ASP A 36 5.32 -12.23 -2.61
C ASP A 36 6.69 -12.20 -1.93
N SER A 37 6.76 -11.47 -0.82
CA SER A 37 7.96 -11.31 -0.01
C SER A 37 8.46 -12.66 0.54
N PRO A 38 9.73 -13.04 0.32
CA PRO A 38 10.34 -14.11 1.10
C PRO A 38 10.62 -13.61 2.54
N PRO A 39 10.75 -14.52 3.53
CA PRO A 39 11.10 -14.15 4.91
C PRO A 39 12.32 -13.24 5.00
N GLU A 40 13.34 -13.48 4.17
CA GLU A 40 14.57 -12.69 4.13
C GLU A 40 14.33 -11.21 3.81
N LEU A 41 13.31 -10.90 3.00
CA LEU A 41 12.92 -9.52 2.72
C LEU A 41 12.17 -8.91 3.90
N VAL A 42 11.25 -9.65 4.50
CA VAL A 42 10.49 -9.18 5.68
C VAL A 42 11.45 -8.87 6.83
N ASP A 43 12.37 -9.80 7.12
CA ASP A 43 13.42 -9.63 8.13
C ASP A 43 14.27 -8.38 7.87
N PHE A 44 14.75 -8.23 6.63
CA PHE A 44 15.54 -7.06 6.22
C PHE A 44 14.76 -5.75 6.44
N MET A 45 13.50 -5.69 6.03
CA MET A 45 12.69 -4.48 6.16
C MET A 45 12.37 -4.15 7.63
N LEU A 46 12.14 -5.16 8.48
CA LEU A 46 11.95 -4.96 9.92
C LEU A 46 13.25 -4.49 10.61
N ASP A 47 14.40 -5.03 10.22
CA ASP A 47 15.72 -4.59 10.71
C ASP A 47 16.01 -3.15 10.31
N GLU A 48 15.66 -2.76 9.09
CA GLU A 48 15.82 -1.38 8.62
C GLU A 48 14.87 -0.40 9.31
N ALA A 49 13.62 -0.80 9.55
CA ALA A 49 12.69 -0.03 10.37
C ALA A 49 13.23 0.16 11.79
N LYS A 50 13.78 -0.90 12.39
CA LYS A 50 14.42 -0.84 13.71
C LYS A 50 15.65 0.06 13.73
N ARG A 51 16.47 0.03 12.67
CA ARG A 51 17.66 0.88 12.51
C ARG A 51 17.28 2.35 12.44
N LEU A 52 16.21 2.69 11.72
CA LEU A 52 15.74 4.07 11.55
C LEU A 52 14.96 4.59 12.77
N VAL A 53 14.20 3.70 13.42
CA VAL A 53 13.39 4.01 14.59
C VAL A 53 13.53 2.88 15.63
N SER A 54 14.52 3.00 16.50
CA SER A 54 14.78 1.95 17.50
C SER A 54 13.73 1.89 18.60
N HIS A 55 13.07 3.01 18.91
CA HIS A 55 12.06 3.17 19.96
C HIS A 55 10.88 3.99 19.44
N PRO A 56 10.03 3.43 18.55
CA PRO A 56 8.80 4.08 18.16
C PRO A 56 7.83 4.12 19.36
N ASP A 57 6.91 5.09 19.37
CA ASP A 57 5.88 5.17 20.41
C ASP A 57 4.90 3.99 20.31
N PHE A 58 4.54 3.64 19.07
CA PHE A 58 3.76 2.45 18.74
C PHE A 58 3.97 2.08 17.26
N ILE A 59 3.54 0.88 16.91
CA ILE A 59 3.52 0.34 15.56
C ILE A 59 2.08 0.02 15.20
N ILE A 60 1.60 0.43 14.03
CA ILE A 60 0.36 -0.10 13.46
C ILE A 60 0.76 -1.07 12.35
N TRP A 61 0.23 -2.29 12.38
CA TRP A 61 0.48 -3.30 11.36
C TRP A 61 -0.87 -3.66 10.74
N THR A 62 -1.13 -3.22 9.52
CA THR A 62 -2.47 -3.35 8.92
C THR A 62 -2.65 -4.60 8.06
N GLY A 63 -1.99 -5.69 8.45
CA GLY A 63 -2.25 -7.03 7.93
C GLY A 63 -1.66 -7.34 6.55
N ASP A 64 -2.32 -8.26 5.85
CA ASP A 64 -1.89 -8.93 4.62
C ASP A 64 -0.52 -9.59 4.78
N THR A 65 -0.47 -10.44 5.80
CA THR A 65 0.72 -11.20 6.23
C THR A 65 0.91 -12.45 5.39
N ALA A 66 -0.19 -13.15 5.12
CA ALA A 66 -0.18 -14.37 4.34
C ALA A 66 0.02 -14.05 2.85
N ALA A 67 0.86 -14.85 2.19
CA ALA A 67 1.10 -14.72 0.75
C ALA A 67 -0.15 -15.13 -0.07
N HIS A 68 -0.14 -14.85 -1.36
CA HIS A 68 -1.24 -15.15 -2.28
C HIS A 68 -1.23 -16.64 -2.69
N ILE A 69 -1.34 -17.53 -1.72
CA ILE A 69 -1.42 -18.99 -1.89
C ILE A 69 -2.53 -19.58 -1.02
N LYS A 70 -2.87 -20.84 -1.28
CA LYS A 70 -3.74 -21.60 -0.38
C LYS A 70 -2.92 -22.15 0.77
N TYR A 71 -3.37 -21.91 1.99
CA TYR A 71 -2.73 -22.44 3.19
C TYR A 71 -3.52 -23.62 3.75
N THR A 72 -2.82 -24.58 4.35
CA THR A 72 -3.44 -25.37 5.41
C THR A 72 -3.58 -24.50 6.66
N HIS A 73 -4.53 -24.84 7.55
CA HIS A 73 -4.71 -24.09 8.80
C HIS A 73 -3.42 -23.96 9.62
N GLN A 74 -2.59 -25.01 9.64
CA GLN A 74 -1.33 -24.99 10.39
C GLN A 74 -0.30 -24.05 9.75
N GLU A 75 -0.10 -24.12 8.43
CA GLU A 75 0.84 -23.22 7.72
C GLU A 75 0.41 -21.75 7.85
N PHE A 76 -0.90 -21.48 7.83
CA PHE A 76 -1.44 -20.14 8.03
C PHE A 76 -1.08 -19.62 9.44
N ILE A 77 -1.39 -20.38 10.49
CA ILE A 77 -1.09 -20.00 11.87
C ILE A 77 0.43 -19.86 12.11
N ASP A 78 1.24 -20.72 11.50
CA ASP A 78 2.71 -20.65 11.60
C ASP A 78 3.27 -19.42 10.90
N THR A 79 2.68 -19.01 9.77
CA THR A 79 3.02 -17.76 9.07
C THR A 79 2.72 -16.55 9.96
N MET A 80 1.51 -16.48 10.53
CA MET A 80 1.11 -15.40 11.43
C MET A 80 2.00 -15.34 12.69
N ARG A 81 2.34 -16.51 13.25
CA ARG A 81 3.22 -16.62 14.43
C ARG A 81 4.63 -16.10 14.11
N THR A 82 5.20 -16.52 12.99
CA THR A 82 6.56 -16.15 12.58
C THR A 82 6.69 -14.63 12.49
N VAL A 83 5.83 -13.98 11.71
CA VAL A 83 5.89 -12.51 11.54
C VAL A 83 5.60 -11.78 12.86
N THR A 84 4.68 -12.29 13.68
CA THR A 84 4.41 -11.72 15.00
C THR A 84 5.63 -11.79 15.91
N ASP A 85 6.32 -12.93 15.95
CA ASP A 85 7.49 -13.13 16.79
C ASP A 85 8.69 -12.31 16.28
N ASP A 86 8.85 -12.17 14.96
CA ASP A 86 9.87 -11.32 14.33
C ASP A 86 9.71 -9.83 14.71
N ILE A 87 8.47 -9.32 14.70
CA ILE A 87 8.16 -7.96 15.15
C ILE A 87 8.46 -7.82 16.65
N LYS A 88 7.99 -8.76 17.48
CA LYS A 88 8.21 -8.72 18.95
C LYS A 88 9.69 -8.77 19.30
N GLN A 89 10.48 -9.58 18.62
CA GLN A 89 11.91 -9.71 18.88
C GLN A 89 12.64 -8.38 18.63
N ARG A 90 12.26 -7.67 17.56
CA ARG A 90 12.87 -6.38 17.19
C ARG A 90 12.32 -5.23 18.04
N PHE A 91 11.08 -5.32 18.50
CA PHE A 91 10.38 -4.27 19.25
C PHE A 91 9.74 -4.78 20.57
N PRO A 92 10.54 -5.34 21.52
CA PRO A 92 10.01 -6.10 22.66
C PRO A 92 9.19 -5.29 23.69
N ASN A 93 9.28 -3.95 23.65
CA ASN A 93 8.60 -3.06 24.60
C ASN A 93 7.77 -1.97 23.88
N VAL A 94 7.40 -2.21 22.62
CA VAL A 94 6.61 -1.28 21.83
C VAL A 94 5.19 -1.81 21.72
N LEU A 95 4.20 -0.93 21.85
CA LEU A 95 2.82 -1.28 21.55
C LEU A 95 2.67 -1.54 20.04
N VAL A 96 2.27 -2.75 19.67
CA VAL A 96 1.91 -3.11 18.29
C VAL A 96 0.40 -3.23 18.22
N ILE A 97 -0.21 -2.52 17.27
CA ILE A 97 -1.65 -2.52 16.99
C ILE A 97 -1.84 -3.25 15.65
N PRO A 98 -2.07 -4.58 15.66
CA PRO A 98 -2.34 -5.33 14.44
C PRO A 98 -3.80 -5.13 13.99
N ILE A 99 -4.01 -5.11 12.68
CA ILE A 99 -5.31 -5.14 12.01
C ILE A 99 -5.24 -6.27 11.00
N LEU A 100 -6.31 -7.08 10.91
CA LEU A 100 -6.36 -8.17 9.93
C LEU A 100 -6.58 -7.60 8.53
N GLY A 101 -5.73 -8.01 7.59
CA GLY A 101 -5.93 -7.79 6.17
C GLY A 101 -6.85 -8.84 5.55
N ASN A 102 -7.20 -8.67 4.29
CA ASN A 102 -8.11 -9.58 3.61
C ASN A 102 -7.48 -10.97 3.37
N HIS A 103 -6.15 -11.04 3.35
CA HIS A 103 -5.42 -12.32 3.30
C HIS A 103 -5.14 -12.93 4.68
N ASP A 104 -5.42 -12.24 5.79
CA ASP A 104 -5.22 -12.76 7.15
C ASP A 104 -6.41 -13.59 7.66
N VAL A 105 -7.05 -14.30 6.75
CA VAL A 105 -8.08 -15.32 6.99
C VAL A 105 -7.91 -16.42 5.93
N GLU A 106 -8.21 -17.67 6.30
CA GLU A 106 -8.17 -18.81 5.37
C GLU A 106 -9.56 -19.47 5.33
N PRO A 107 -10.25 -19.50 4.18
CA PRO A 107 -9.84 -18.95 2.87
C PRO A 107 -9.75 -17.41 2.84
N SER A 108 -8.89 -16.85 1.98
CA SER A 108 -8.72 -15.39 1.84
C SER A 108 -10.05 -14.68 1.50
N ASN A 109 -10.24 -13.48 2.04
CA ASN A 109 -11.46 -12.67 1.97
C ASN A 109 -12.69 -13.27 2.67
N ASN A 110 -12.59 -14.46 3.26
CA ASN A 110 -13.71 -15.18 3.84
C ASN A 110 -13.90 -14.83 5.32
N PHE A 111 -14.02 -13.53 5.62
CA PHE A 111 -14.46 -13.10 6.94
C PHE A 111 -15.91 -13.52 7.16
N PRO A 112 -16.28 -13.98 8.37
CA PRO A 112 -17.68 -14.32 8.66
C PRO A 112 -18.59 -13.12 8.40
N ASP A 113 -19.64 -13.31 7.59
CA ASP A 113 -20.54 -12.25 7.10
C ASP A 113 -22.02 -12.54 7.43
N ASP A 114 -22.27 -13.21 8.56
CA ASP A 114 -23.65 -13.48 8.98
C ASP A 114 -24.41 -12.20 9.37
N SER A 115 -25.74 -12.30 9.35
CA SER A 115 -26.62 -11.15 9.61
C SER A 115 -26.47 -10.60 11.03
N GLU A 116 -25.99 -11.38 11.99
CA GLU A 116 -25.75 -10.93 13.36
C GLU A 116 -24.50 -10.04 13.41
N LEU A 117 -23.44 -10.41 12.69
CA LEU A 117 -22.22 -9.62 12.54
C LEU A 117 -22.48 -8.30 11.80
N LEU A 118 -23.28 -8.30 10.75
CA LEU A 118 -23.66 -7.05 10.05
C LEU A 118 -24.43 -6.09 10.97
N ASN A 119 -25.37 -6.61 11.77
CA ASN A 119 -26.08 -5.81 12.76
C ASN A 119 -25.14 -5.25 13.84
N MET A 120 -24.14 -6.03 14.24
CA MET A 120 -23.11 -5.58 15.18
C MET A 120 -22.27 -4.45 14.58
N TYR A 121 -21.80 -4.58 13.33
CA TYR A 121 -21.03 -3.52 12.67
C TYR A 121 -21.84 -2.23 12.51
N GLN A 122 -23.13 -2.35 12.15
CA GLN A 122 -24.03 -1.19 12.11
C GLN A 122 -24.16 -0.54 13.50
N GLY A 123 -24.36 -1.32 14.56
CA GLY A 123 -24.44 -0.80 15.92
C GLY A 123 -23.15 -0.11 16.38
N ILE A 124 -21.98 -0.65 16.02
CA ILE A 124 -20.68 -0.01 16.29
C ILE A 124 -20.54 1.30 15.51
N PHE A 125 -20.89 1.31 14.22
CA PHE A 125 -20.90 2.52 13.42
C PHE A 125 -21.82 3.58 14.02
N ASP A 126 -23.03 3.22 14.44
CA ASP A 126 -23.97 4.15 15.08
C ASP A 126 -23.43 4.79 16.36
N LEU A 127 -22.59 4.06 17.11
CA LEU A 127 -21.90 4.58 18.29
C LEU A 127 -20.73 5.51 17.92
N TRP A 128 -19.98 5.15 16.87
CA TRP A 128 -18.70 5.80 16.55
C TRP A 128 -18.81 6.89 15.49
N LYS A 129 -19.92 6.99 14.76
CA LYS A 129 -20.11 7.96 13.69
C LYS A 129 -19.96 9.42 14.16
N GLY A 130 -20.18 9.71 15.44
CA GLY A 130 -19.87 11.01 16.03
C GLY A 130 -18.37 11.35 16.06
N TRP A 131 -17.48 10.34 16.03
CA TRP A 131 -16.02 10.48 15.97
C TRP A 131 -15.48 10.35 14.55
N ILE A 132 -15.97 9.37 13.78
CA ILE A 132 -15.44 9.06 12.45
C ILE A 132 -16.17 9.79 11.31
N GLY A 133 -17.38 10.30 11.56
CA GLY A 133 -18.22 10.95 10.57
C GLY A 133 -19.09 9.96 9.78
N GLU A 134 -20.18 10.46 9.21
CA GLU A 134 -21.06 9.70 8.30
C GLU A 134 -20.69 9.89 6.83
N GLU A 135 -20.04 11.02 6.52
CA GLU A 135 -19.75 11.45 5.16
C GLU A 135 -18.29 11.90 5.05
N SER A 136 -17.72 11.79 3.84
CA SER A 136 -16.37 12.26 3.55
C SER A 136 -16.28 13.80 3.45
N LYS A 137 -17.44 14.44 3.21
CA LYS A 137 -17.65 15.89 3.08
C LYS A 137 -18.83 16.31 3.97
N ASP A 138 -18.86 17.55 4.45
CA ASP A 138 -20.03 18.09 5.14
C ASP A 138 -21.11 18.59 4.16
N SER A 139 -22.25 19.03 4.68
CA SER A 139 -23.37 19.58 3.88
C SER A 139 -23.02 20.77 2.97
N SER A 140 -21.87 21.43 3.18
CA SER A 140 -21.36 22.51 2.32
C SER A 140 -20.35 22.03 1.28
N GLY A 141 -20.06 20.72 1.25
CA GLY A 141 -19.07 20.08 0.40
C GLY A 141 -17.64 20.19 0.94
N LYS A 142 -17.44 20.61 2.21
CA LYS A 142 -16.10 20.72 2.80
C LYS A 142 -15.61 19.34 3.22
N PRO A 143 -14.37 18.92 2.87
CA PRO A 143 -13.82 17.65 3.31
C PRO A 143 -13.68 17.61 4.84
N VAL A 144 -14.14 16.51 5.46
CA VAL A 144 -14.08 16.31 6.91
C VAL A 144 -13.22 15.12 7.32
N GLN A 145 -12.90 14.23 6.37
CA GLN A 145 -12.10 13.03 6.59
C GLN A 145 -10.88 12.99 5.68
N ARG A 146 -9.89 12.17 6.08
CA ARG A 146 -8.67 11.90 5.31
C ARG A 146 -8.12 10.54 5.69
N MET A 147 -7.56 9.84 4.71
CA MET A 147 -6.98 8.51 4.89
C MET A 147 -5.62 8.45 4.20
N PHE A 148 -4.67 7.77 4.83
CA PHE A 148 -3.33 7.57 4.27
C PHE A 148 -3.13 6.08 3.99
N LEU A 149 -3.08 5.72 2.72
CA LEU A 149 -2.78 4.36 2.26
C LEU A 149 -1.27 4.21 2.11
N ASN A 150 -0.70 3.15 2.69
CA ASN A 150 0.74 2.94 2.74
C ASN A 150 1.20 1.94 1.67
N PRO A 151 2.42 2.09 1.13
CA PRO A 151 2.98 1.08 0.25
C PRO A 151 3.31 -0.19 1.02
N ALA A 152 3.50 -1.25 0.25
CA ALA A 152 3.79 -2.58 0.74
C ALA A 152 5.27 -2.86 0.93
N ILE A 153 5.57 -3.81 1.84
CA ILE A 153 6.83 -4.54 1.80
C ILE A 153 6.87 -5.49 0.60
N THR A 154 5.76 -6.15 0.25
CA THR A 154 5.75 -7.04 -0.91
C THR A 154 5.93 -6.25 -2.21
N PRO A 155 6.84 -6.67 -3.10
CA PRO A 155 7.05 -6.02 -4.40
C PRO A 155 6.12 -6.57 -5.49
N MET A 156 5.24 -7.51 -5.14
CA MET A 156 4.34 -8.23 -6.04
C MET A 156 3.56 -7.30 -6.99
N PHE A 157 3.19 -7.84 -8.16
CA PHE A 157 2.53 -7.12 -9.26
C PHE A 157 3.40 -6.11 -10.01
N ASN A 158 4.70 -6.03 -9.71
CA ASN A 158 5.64 -5.11 -10.33
C ASN A 158 5.20 -3.63 -10.19
N LEU A 159 4.56 -3.33 -9.06
CA LEU A 159 4.01 -2.01 -8.78
C LEU A 159 5.00 -1.15 -8.00
N ASN A 160 5.62 -1.72 -6.96
CA ASN A 160 6.46 -1.00 -6.01
C ASN A 160 7.79 -1.72 -5.70
N ASN A 161 8.74 -0.95 -5.18
CA ASN A 161 9.78 -1.50 -4.33
C ASN A 161 9.25 -1.74 -2.90
N PRO A 162 9.88 -2.62 -2.11
CA PRO A 162 9.55 -2.79 -0.70
C PRO A 162 9.71 -1.48 0.09
N ALA A 163 8.68 -1.12 0.85
CA ALA A 163 8.66 0.12 1.64
C ALA A 163 7.85 0.00 2.93
N PHE A 164 8.10 0.96 3.83
CA PHE A 164 7.27 1.24 5.00
C PHE A 164 7.23 2.75 5.24
N ARG A 165 6.36 3.18 6.16
CA ARG A 165 6.24 4.60 6.52
C ARG A 165 6.52 4.87 7.99
N ILE A 166 7.11 6.03 8.24
CA ILE A 166 7.28 6.62 9.56
C ILE A 166 6.38 7.87 9.66
N PHE A 167 5.54 7.89 10.67
CA PHE A 167 4.63 9.00 10.97
C PHE A 167 5.17 9.80 12.15
N ASP A 168 5.47 11.07 11.90
CA ASP A 168 5.81 12.02 12.94
C ASP A 168 4.53 12.74 13.38
N TYR A 169 4.29 12.82 14.69
CA TYR A 169 3.03 13.36 15.22
C TYR A 169 3.22 14.18 16.50
N ASP A 170 2.23 15.00 16.82
CA ASP A 170 2.17 15.72 18.08
C ASP A 170 1.55 14.86 19.19
N ARG A 171 2.23 14.72 20.32
CA ARG A 171 1.77 13.86 21.42
C ARG A 171 0.62 14.47 22.22
N GLU A 172 0.38 15.77 22.14
CA GLU A 172 -0.69 16.44 22.88
C GLU A 172 -2.01 16.36 22.13
N ASN A 173 -1.99 16.52 20.81
CA ASN A 173 -3.20 16.60 19.98
C ASN A 173 -3.29 15.54 18.86
N PHE A 174 -2.34 14.62 18.78
CA PHE A 174 -2.25 13.55 17.77
C PHE A 174 -2.20 14.04 16.31
N GLY A 175 -1.93 15.33 16.09
CA GLY A 175 -1.79 15.91 14.76
C GLY A 175 -0.54 15.40 14.06
N ILE A 176 -0.70 14.94 12.81
CA ILE A 176 0.43 14.50 11.98
C ILE A 176 1.29 15.71 11.60
N LYS A 177 2.60 15.60 11.83
CA LYS A 177 3.63 16.59 11.51
C LYS A 177 4.33 16.28 10.19
N ASP A 178 4.55 15.00 9.92
CA ASP A 178 5.06 14.52 8.63
C ASP A 178 4.78 13.02 8.44
N ILE A 179 4.78 12.58 7.18
CA ILE A 179 4.72 11.19 6.77
C ILE A 179 5.92 10.93 5.86
N ARG A 180 6.84 10.09 6.32
CA ARG A 180 8.09 9.78 5.61
C ARG A 180 8.05 8.35 5.10
N THR A 181 8.21 8.18 3.79
CA THR A 181 8.27 6.85 3.17
C THR A 181 9.73 6.43 3.01
N PHE A 182 10.06 5.24 3.48
CA PHE A 182 11.37 4.63 3.31
C PHE A 182 11.23 3.40 2.44
N TYR A 183 12.19 3.20 1.55
CA TYR A 183 12.17 2.09 0.61
C TYR A 183 13.56 1.51 0.39
N VAL A 184 13.62 0.29 -0.15
CA VAL A 184 14.85 -0.31 -0.65
C VAL A 184 14.72 -0.61 -2.14
N ASP A 185 15.75 -0.34 -2.93
CA ASP A 185 15.81 -0.75 -4.33
C ASP A 185 16.04 -2.27 -4.38
N LEU A 186 15.01 -3.04 -4.73
CA LEU A 186 15.03 -4.51 -4.64
C LEU A 186 16.09 -5.13 -5.56
N ASP A 187 16.24 -4.61 -6.78
CA ASP A 187 17.27 -5.02 -7.73
C ASP A 187 18.67 -4.80 -7.14
N GLN A 188 18.90 -3.64 -6.52
CA GLN A 188 20.17 -3.34 -5.87
C GLN A 188 20.41 -4.26 -4.67
N LEU A 189 19.39 -4.48 -3.83
CA LEU A 189 19.47 -5.36 -2.66
C LEU A 189 19.83 -6.80 -3.06
N ASN A 190 19.18 -7.32 -4.10
CA ASN A 190 19.48 -8.65 -4.64
C ASN A 190 20.90 -8.75 -5.23
N LYS A 191 21.41 -7.68 -5.84
CA LYS A 191 22.74 -7.65 -6.45
C LYS A 191 23.87 -7.50 -5.44
N GLU A 192 23.68 -6.65 -4.43
CA GLU A 192 24.76 -6.20 -3.53
C GLU A 192 24.67 -6.79 -2.12
N GLY A 193 23.48 -7.25 -1.72
CA GLY A 193 23.19 -7.87 -0.42
C GLY A 193 22.94 -6.87 0.71
N ALA A 194 22.28 -7.35 1.78
CA ALA A 194 21.90 -6.52 2.94
C ALA A 194 23.07 -5.85 3.70
N ASN A 195 24.31 -6.33 3.52
CA ASN A 195 25.48 -5.69 4.13
C ASN A 195 25.87 -4.35 3.48
N LYS A 196 25.36 -4.08 2.27
CA LYS A 196 25.72 -2.88 1.47
C LYS A 196 24.54 -1.99 1.14
N VAL A 197 23.33 -2.54 1.19
CA VAL A 197 22.09 -1.83 0.84
C VAL A 197 21.26 -1.64 2.08
N GLN A 198 20.70 -0.45 2.23
CA GLN A 198 19.87 -0.03 3.34
C GLN A 198 18.59 0.61 2.81
N ALA A 199 17.53 0.60 3.60
CA ALA A 199 16.35 1.40 3.32
C ALA A 199 16.72 2.89 3.43
N VAL A 200 16.35 3.64 2.40
CA VAL A 200 16.62 5.08 2.30
C VAL A 200 15.32 5.86 2.27
N LEU A 201 15.36 7.11 2.71
CA LEU A 201 14.22 8.02 2.60
C LEU A 201 13.88 8.18 1.11
N GLU A 202 12.65 7.81 0.74
CA GLU A 202 12.10 8.10 -0.57
C GLU A 202 11.68 9.57 -0.63
N TYR A 203 10.79 9.97 0.28
CA TYR A 203 10.32 11.34 0.42
C TYR A 203 9.70 11.61 1.79
N SER A 204 9.76 12.89 2.18
CA SER A 204 8.86 13.50 3.16
C SER A 204 7.61 13.98 2.42
N MET A 205 6.42 13.54 2.83
CA MET A 205 5.16 13.97 2.22
C MET A 205 4.96 15.48 2.39
N LYS A 206 5.37 16.03 3.54
CA LYS A 206 5.34 17.46 3.80
C LYS A 206 6.16 18.24 2.78
N ASP A 207 7.42 17.86 2.58
CA ASP A 207 8.34 18.58 1.72
C ASP A 207 8.01 18.37 0.23
N ALA A 208 7.73 17.12 -0.17
CA ALA A 208 7.45 16.75 -1.55
C ALA A 208 6.24 17.48 -2.14
N TYR A 209 5.20 17.70 -1.32
CA TYR A 209 3.95 18.33 -1.76
C TYR A 209 3.74 19.74 -1.19
N GLY A 210 4.74 20.28 -0.47
CA GLY A 210 4.69 21.60 0.14
C GLY A 210 3.52 21.80 1.09
N LEU A 211 3.27 20.81 1.96
CA LEU A 211 2.12 20.78 2.87
C LEU A 211 2.37 21.63 4.11
N LYS A 212 1.34 22.39 4.51
CA LYS A 212 1.38 23.17 5.75
C LYS A 212 1.01 22.33 6.97
N ASN A 213 0.07 21.42 6.79
CA ASN A 213 -0.41 20.47 7.78
C ASN A 213 -0.95 19.23 7.03
N PHE A 214 -1.58 18.34 7.77
CA PHE A 214 -2.14 17.10 7.22
C PHE A 214 -3.64 16.99 7.47
N ASP A 215 -4.37 18.11 7.59
CA ASP A 215 -5.83 18.08 7.80
C ASP A 215 -6.59 17.79 6.49
N ALA A 216 -7.91 17.56 6.60
CA ALA A 216 -8.73 17.18 5.45
C ALA A 216 -8.82 18.29 4.38
N GLU A 217 -8.73 19.55 4.80
CA GLU A 217 -8.76 20.70 3.90
C GLU A 217 -7.48 20.79 3.08
N GLU A 218 -6.31 20.62 3.71
CA GLU A 218 -5.02 20.64 3.04
C GLU A 218 -4.83 19.43 2.11
N MET A 219 -5.34 18.24 2.49
CA MET A 219 -5.32 17.06 1.60
C MET A 219 -6.19 17.27 0.36
N ASN A 220 -7.39 17.85 0.52
CA ASN A 220 -8.24 18.21 -0.62
C ASN A 220 -7.61 19.31 -1.49
N ASN A 221 -6.92 20.28 -0.89
CA ASN A 221 -6.14 21.27 -1.64
C ASN A 221 -5.00 20.63 -2.43
N LEU A 222 -4.34 19.59 -1.88
CA LEU A 222 -3.37 18.79 -2.62
C LEU A 222 -4.04 18.08 -3.81
N ALA A 223 -5.19 17.42 -3.63
CA ALA A 223 -5.92 16.76 -4.72
C ALA A 223 -6.23 17.73 -5.87
N LYS A 224 -6.76 18.92 -5.54
CA LYS A 224 -7.01 20.00 -6.52
C LYS A 224 -5.75 20.48 -7.26
N ARG A 225 -4.61 20.53 -6.56
CA ARG A 225 -3.31 20.87 -7.19
C ARG A 225 -2.84 19.74 -8.11
N LEU A 226 -2.96 18.48 -7.69
CA LEU A 226 -2.62 17.30 -8.49
C LEU A 226 -3.43 17.25 -9.78
N ALA A 227 -4.71 17.65 -9.74
CA ALA A 227 -5.59 17.69 -10.90
C ALA A 227 -5.12 18.68 -12.00
N ARG A 228 -4.31 19.69 -11.65
CA ARG A 228 -3.97 20.82 -12.54
C ARG A 228 -2.47 20.96 -12.83
N ASN A 229 -1.60 20.27 -12.10
CA ASN A 229 -0.14 20.44 -12.21
C ASN A 229 0.54 19.12 -12.61
N ASP A 230 1.03 19.05 -13.86
CA ASP A 230 1.65 17.87 -14.46
C ASP A 230 2.90 17.42 -13.74
N THR A 231 3.78 18.35 -13.39
CA THR A 231 5.00 18.02 -12.66
C THR A 231 4.68 17.44 -11.27
N LEU A 232 3.72 18.05 -10.56
CA LEU A 232 3.30 17.57 -9.24
C LEU A 232 2.62 16.20 -9.32
N PHE A 233 1.75 15.99 -10.31
CA PHE A 233 1.09 14.71 -10.52
C PHE A 233 2.06 13.60 -10.93
N ASN A 234 3.02 13.88 -11.81
CA ASN A 234 4.06 12.92 -12.18
C ASN A 234 4.92 12.55 -10.96
N THR A 235 5.17 13.53 -10.08
CA THR A 235 5.84 13.29 -8.79
C THR A 235 5.00 12.37 -7.90
N TYR A 236 3.70 12.63 -7.78
CA TYR A 236 2.77 11.76 -7.04
C TYR A 236 2.74 10.33 -7.58
N VAL A 237 2.60 10.14 -8.89
CA VAL A 237 2.60 8.81 -9.52
C VAL A 237 3.93 8.09 -9.29
N ARG A 238 5.06 8.82 -9.34
CA ARG A 238 6.38 8.24 -9.06
C ARG A 238 6.49 7.70 -7.64
N TYR A 239 5.98 8.44 -6.66
CA TYR A 239 5.96 8.01 -5.26
C TYR A 239 4.94 6.91 -4.97
N ASN A 240 3.83 6.84 -5.71
CA ASN A 240 2.90 5.70 -5.60
C ASN A 240 3.53 4.39 -6.07
N ARG A 241 4.52 4.45 -6.98
CA ARG A 241 5.27 3.28 -7.43
C ARG A 241 6.53 2.99 -6.62
N VAL A 242 6.77 3.72 -5.53
CA VAL A 242 7.94 3.54 -4.66
C VAL A 242 9.25 3.43 -5.46
N MET A 243 9.45 4.37 -6.39
CA MET A 243 10.60 4.40 -7.31
C MET A 243 10.83 3.15 -8.19
N ASN A 244 9.84 2.26 -8.33
CA ASN A 244 9.94 1.11 -9.23
C ASN A 244 9.99 1.57 -10.71
N GLY A 245 10.75 0.87 -11.56
CA GLY A 245 10.87 1.16 -12.99
C GLY A 245 12.01 2.11 -13.39
N ARG A 246 13.07 2.24 -12.57
CA ARG A 246 14.26 3.08 -12.83
C ARG A 246 14.96 2.84 -14.18
N LYS A 247 14.74 1.70 -14.85
CA LYS A 247 15.61 1.28 -15.96
C LYS A 247 15.49 2.09 -17.25
N ASN A 248 14.40 2.82 -17.53
CA ASN A 248 14.21 3.38 -18.88
C ASN A 248 13.64 4.80 -19.02
N ASN A 249 13.61 5.65 -17.97
CA ASN A 249 12.90 6.95 -18.07
C ASN A 249 11.49 6.77 -18.67
N ASP A 250 10.87 5.62 -18.37
CA ASP A 250 9.68 5.17 -19.07
C ASP A 250 8.48 5.95 -18.52
N THR A 251 8.31 7.15 -19.05
CA THR A 251 7.14 7.99 -18.85
C THR A 251 5.93 7.47 -19.64
N SER A 252 6.06 6.38 -20.41
CA SER A 252 4.97 5.86 -21.27
C SER A 252 3.81 5.24 -20.48
N LEU A 253 4.04 4.81 -19.24
CA LEU A 253 2.95 4.43 -18.31
C LEU A 253 2.14 5.64 -17.80
N ILE A 254 2.64 6.86 -18.06
CA ILE A 254 1.97 8.14 -17.77
C ILE A 254 1.49 8.76 -19.09
N THR A 255 0.75 8.02 -19.90
CA THR A 255 -0.12 8.67 -20.89
C THR A 255 -1.27 9.34 -20.14
N SER A 256 -1.66 10.54 -20.58
CA SER A 256 -2.72 11.44 -20.08
C SER A 256 -4.12 10.83 -19.83
N MET A 257 -4.27 9.51 -19.98
CA MET A 257 -5.46 8.72 -19.73
C MET A 257 -5.81 8.55 -18.25
N ASN A 258 -4.84 8.71 -17.33
CA ASN A 258 -4.94 8.19 -15.97
C ASN A 258 -5.22 9.25 -14.87
N ARG A 259 -4.91 10.54 -15.08
CA ARG A 259 -5.02 11.55 -14.01
C ARG A 259 -6.43 11.66 -13.45
N ASN A 260 -7.45 11.80 -14.29
CA ASN A 260 -8.81 12.01 -13.80
C ASN A 260 -9.30 10.82 -12.97
N ILE A 261 -8.89 9.60 -13.33
CA ILE A 261 -9.17 8.39 -12.53
C ILE A 261 -8.47 8.46 -11.18
N TYR A 262 -7.18 8.82 -11.14
CA TYR A 262 -6.47 9.04 -9.87
C TYR A 262 -7.17 10.11 -9.01
N ILE A 263 -7.60 11.22 -9.60
CA ILE A 263 -8.33 12.27 -8.86
C ILE A 263 -9.68 11.74 -8.37
N CYS A 264 -10.43 10.98 -9.17
CA CYS A 264 -11.67 10.36 -8.74
C CYS A 264 -11.45 9.44 -7.52
N VAL A 265 -10.41 8.59 -7.56
CA VAL A 265 -10.07 7.69 -6.44
C VAL A 265 -9.63 8.46 -5.18
N ILE A 266 -8.94 9.60 -5.34
CA ILE A 266 -8.50 10.42 -4.21
C ILE A 266 -9.69 11.18 -3.57
N GLU A 267 -10.64 11.66 -4.36
CA GLU A 267 -11.70 12.58 -3.90
C GLU A 267 -13.02 11.89 -3.54
N ASN A 268 -13.23 10.62 -3.92
CA ASN A 268 -14.48 9.90 -3.73
C ASN A 268 -14.23 8.57 -3.01
N LEU A 269 -14.62 8.52 -1.74
CA LEU A 269 -14.51 7.34 -0.87
C LEU A 269 -15.77 6.48 -0.91
N ASP A 270 -16.90 7.07 -1.30
CA ASP A 270 -18.13 6.34 -1.55
C ASP A 270 -18.08 5.69 -2.95
N LEU A 271 -18.54 4.44 -3.04
CA LEU A 271 -18.44 3.66 -4.27
C LEU A 271 -19.31 4.25 -5.39
N GLU A 272 -20.52 4.73 -5.07
CA GLU A 272 -21.42 5.31 -6.07
C GLU A 272 -20.85 6.64 -6.59
N GLU A 273 -20.32 7.48 -5.69
CA GLU A 273 -19.63 8.72 -6.07
C GLU A 273 -18.40 8.46 -6.95
N LEU A 274 -17.62 7.43 -6.62
CA LEU A 274 -16.44 7.02 -7.38
C LEU A 274 -16.82 6.52 -8.78
N GLU A 275 -17.80 5.62 -8.87
CA GLU A 275 -18.30 5.09 -10.14
C GLU A 275 -18.85 6.21 -11.03
N HIS A 276 -19.61 7.15 -10.43
CA HIS A 276 -20.12 8.32 -11.13
C HIS A 276 -18.97 9.17 -11.68
N CYS A 277 -17.97 9.52 -10.85
CA CYS A 277 -16.81 10.32 -11.28
C CYS A 277 -16.03 9.64 -12.42
N ILE A 278 -15.78 8.33 -12.33
CA ILE A 278 -15.08 7.58 -13.38
C ILE A 278 -15.89 7.54 -14.68
N SER A 279 -17.22 7.44 -14.59
CA SER A 279 -18.11 7.39 -15.77
C SER A 279 -18.08 8.66 -16.62
N GLU A 280 -17.76 9.81 -16.02
CA GLU A 280 -17.66 11.09 -16.71
C GLU A 280 -16.31 11.27 -17.42
N VAL A 281 -15.34 10.38 -17.18
CA VAL A 281 -14.04 10.41 -17.86
C VAL A 281 -14.21 9.98 -19.33
N PRO A 282 -13.81 10.81 -20.32
CA PRO A 282 -14.06 10.52 -21.74
C PRO A 282 -13.54 9.15 -22.18
N SER A 283 -14.35 8.37 -22.90
CA SER A 283 -14.01 7.00 -23.31
C SER A 283 -12.79 6.88 -24.23
N SER A 284 -12.37 7.96 -24.90
CA SER A 284 -11.10 8.02 -25.63
C SER A 284 -9.87 7.96 -24.73
N ALA A 285 -10.05 8.15 -23.41
CA ALA A 285 -9.03 8.02 -22.37
C ALA A 285 -9.09 6.69 -21.62
N LEU A 286 -10.16 5.91 -21.79
CA LEU A 286 -10.29 4.58 -21.20
C LEU A 286 -9.77 3.56 -22.24
N GLY A 287 -8.55 3.08 -22.05
CA GLY A 287 -8.09 1.86 -22.71
C GLY A 287 -9.10 0.72 -22.47
N LYS A 288 -9.11 -0.30 -23.33
CA LYS A 288 -10.13 -1.36 -23.33
C LYS A 288 -10.00 -2.46 -22.24
N PRO A 289 -9.83 -2.20 -20.94
CA PRO A 289 -10.39 -3.14 -19.97
C PRO A 289 -11.60 -2.56 -19.23
N SER A 290 -12.45 -3.45 -18.72
CA SER A 290 -13.70 -3.06 -18.04
C SER A 290 -13.42 -2.36 -16.71
N ILE A 291 -14.37 -1.56 -16.24
CA ILE A 291 -14.34 -0.83 -14.98
C ILE A 291 -13.96 -1.74 -13.79
N ALA A 292 -14.40 -3.02 -13.81
CA ALA A 292 -14.04 -4.03 -12.81
C ALA A 292 -12.55 -4.38 -12.76
N THR A 293 -11.85 -4.35 -13.90
CA THR A 293 -10.40 -4.57 -13.96
C THR A 293 -9.64 -3.36 -13.39
N PHE A 294 -10.15 -2.14 -13.57
CA PHE A 294 -9.54 -0.90 -13.05
C PHE A 294 -9.74 -0.71 -11.54
N ILE A 295 -10.89 -1.09 -11.00
CA ILE A 295 -11.12 -1.11 -9.54
C ILE A 295 -10.17 -2.14 -8.90
N MET A 296 -9.99 -3.32 -9.51
CA MET A 296 -8.96 -4.27 -9.08
C MET A 296 -7.55 -3.67 -9.15
N PHE A 297 -7.13 -2.98 -10.21
CA PHE A 297 -5.78 -2.39 -10.25
C PHE A 297 -5.55 -1.24 -9.26
N SER A 298 -6.57 -0.42 -8.98
CA SER A 298 -6.47 0.64 -7.98
C SER A 298 -6.49 0.05 -6.57
N VAL A 299 -7.40 -0.86 -6.25
CA VAL A 299 -7.50 -1.50 -4.92
C VAL A 299 -6.33 -2.46 -4.63
N ILE A 300 -5.86 -3.24 -5.62
CA ILE A 300 -4.68 -4.13 -5.48
C ILE A 300 -3.38 -3.32 -5.31
N SER A 301 -3.31 -2.09 -5.83
CA SER A 301 -2.20 -1.18 -5.52
C SER A 301 -2.21 -0.68 -4.07
N PHE A 302 -3.29 -0.92 -3.31
CA PHE A 302 -3.50 -0.41 -1.95
C PHE A 302 -3.58 -1.50 -0.86
N THR A 303 -3.73 -2.78 -1.21
CA THR A 303 -3.78 -3.90 -0.24
C THR A 303 -2.53 -4.76 -0.35
N ALA A 304 -1.44 -4.23 0.19
CA ALA A 304 -0.24 -5.01 0.36
C ALA A 304 0.55 -4.46 1.56
N LEU A 305 0.73 -5.34 2.55
CA LEU A 305 1.60 -5.29 3.73
C LEU A 305 2.02 -3.91 4.25
N VAL A 306 1.15 -3.34 5.08
CA VAL A 306 1.35 -2.02 5.68
C VAL A 306 1.93 -2.19 7.09
N THR A 307 3.15 -1.73 7.28
CA THR A 307 3.72 -1.49 8.60
C THR A 307 3.95 0.00 8.79
N LEU A 308 3.27 0.57 9.78
CA LEU A 308 3.31 1.96 10.20
C LEU A 308 4.16 2.04 11.46
N PHE A 309 5.20 2.87 11.43
CA PHE A 309 6.02 3.18 12.60
C PHE A 309 5.77 4.62 13.03
N PHE A 310 5.42 4.87 14.29
CA PHE A 310 5.21 6.24 14.80
C PHE A 310 6.42 6.69 15.60
N LYS A 311 7.01 7.85 15.25
CA LYS A 311 8.18 8.42 15.94
C LYS A 311 7.89 9.87 16.35
N TRP A 312 8.52 10.30 17.44
CA TRP A 312 8.59 11.69 17.88
C TRP A 312 9.83 12.40 17.34
#